data_AF-A0A9E4J4H6-F1
#
_entry.id   AF-A0A9E4J4H6-F1
#
_cell.length_a   1.000
_cell.length_b   1.000
_cell.length_c   1.000
_cell.angle_alpha   90.00
_cell.angle_beta   90.00
_cell.angle_gamma   90.00
#
_symmetry.space_group_name_H-M   'P 1'
#
loop_
_entity.id
_entity.type
_entity.pdbx_description
1 polymer ?
#
loop_
_entity_poly.entity_id
_entity_poly.type
_entity_poly.pdbx_seq_one_letter_code
_entity_poly.pdbx_strand_id
1 'polypeptide(L)'
;MARSKVSGEFPPSTPAGQAAPPGAAAAEAARLHASDDEFAGIPSPRRRPPWLAALVVLISGYLVAHQARDVLYALSSGTPLALGPASRVFADGASPPPENRYVRLEGTPDFESALVLDTQGEWKFRSFFRVLDTNRKLFVERVAGPLPPELVKRNAFTGRLVRLDAVSFSASIRRYFADHVSSTAVFAPEDVRAALEARRLPGALRDRLGEVVTLAGNDLLTLDVARPQAYLVELPQFRYFELEEARQALARTGAVIEGKGKSVAREGGAGFAFTVVIPRERTDAVVSAIADLAHRVRFEPVIDAIQTRLNTLASADGHLTLTPVASQGPSRGPVVVSWDRVTNVRTTARLEIPEGAYLLLEGERPRHQYRALVATAFLLAFGLVNVFALVRR
;
A
#
# COMPACT_ATOMS: atom_id res chain seq x y z
N MET A 1 79.50 -7.37 37.55
CA MET A 1 79.84 -6.32 36.58
C MET A 1 79.33 -4.98 37.12
N ALA A 2 80.24 -3.99 37.18
CA ALA A 2 80.10 -2.52 37.37
C ALA A 2 78.99 -1.98 38.31
N ARG A 3 79.19 -1.33 39.47
CA ARG A 3 80.14 -0.30 40.00
C ARG A 3 80.13 1.07 39.28
N SER A 4 79.55 2.08 39.94
CA SER A 4 80.02 3.49 40.14
C SER A 4 78.97 4.18 41.06
N LYS A 5 79.18 4.65 42.31
CA LYS A 5 80.13 5.61 42.93
C LYS A 5 80.17 6.93 42.13
N VAL A 6 79.94 8.12 42.69
CA VAL A 6 80.62 8.78 43.83
C VAL A 6 79.76 9.95 44.38
N SER A 7 79.91 10.16 45.70
CA SER A 7 79.90 11.35 46.58
C SER A 7 79.72 12.75 45.96
N GLY A 8 79.20 13.79 46.61
CA GLY A 8 78.98 14.08 48.04
C GLY A 8 79.60 15.45 48.35
N GLU A 9 78.84 16.42 48.87
CA GLU A 9 79.39 17.64 49.51
C GLU A 9 78.28 18.46 50.22
N PHE A 10 78.33 18.46 51.56
CA PHE A 10 78.02 19.62 52.43
C PHE A 10 79.32 20.43 52.55
N PRO A 11 79.39 21.74 52.88
CA PRO A 11 78.60 22.51 53.87
C PRO A 11 78.36 23.99 53.38
N PRO A 12 78.14 25.10 54.15
CA PRO A 12 78.11 25.28 55.61
C PRO A 12 76.94 26.08 56.20
N SER A 13 76.84 25.95 57.52
CA SER A 13 76.09 26.76 58.47
C SER A 13 76.77 28.10 58.76
N THR A 14 76.04 29.24 58.69
CA THR A 14 76.00 30.40 59.64
C THR A 14 75.26 31.58 58.99
N PRO A 15 74.80 32.64 59.71
CA PRO A 15 74.58 32.79 61.15
C PRO A 15 73.16 33.31 61.49
N ALA A 16 72.91 33.40 62.79
CA ALA A 16 71.80 34.16 63.37
C ALA A 16 71.93 35.66 63.11
N GLY A 17 70.77 36.33 63.00
CA GLY A 17 70.56 37.68 63.52
C GLY A 17 71.00 38.85 62.65
N GLN A 18 70.10 39.33 61.79
CA GLN A 18 69.97 40.76 61.52
C GLN A 18 68.47 41.12 61.51
N ALA A 19 68.05 41.89 62.51
CA ALA A 19 66.71 42.44 62.58
C ALA A 19 66.49 43.39 61.40
N ALA A 20 65.53 43.06 60.54
CA ALA A 20 65.07 43.93 59.48
C ALA A 20 64.44 45.20 60.10
N PRO A 21 64.64 46.39 59.50
CA PRO A 21 64.08 47.64 59.99
C PRO A 21 62.53 47.58 59.96
N PRO A 22 61.84 48.21 60.92
CA PRO A 22 60.38 48.24 61.00
C PRO A 22 59.82 49.05 59.82
N GLY A 23 59.54 48.36 58.73
CA GLY A 23 59.09 48.93 57.47
C GLY A 23 59.22 47.96 56.29
N ALA A 24 60.14 46.99 56.35
CA ALA A 24 60.31 46.00 55.27
C ALA A 24 59.21 44.93 55.25
N ALA A 25 58.75 44.46 56.42
CA ALA A 25 57.72 43.41 56.51
C ALA A 25 56.34 43.85 55.99
N ALA A 26 55.99 45.15 56.11
CA ALA A 26 54.75 45.69 55.55
C ALA A 26 54.83 45.86 54.02
N ALA A 27 56.01 46.22 53.50
CA ALA A 27 56.26 46.30 52.05
C ALA A 27 56.36 44.91 51.40
N GLU A 28 56.84 43.89 52.14
CA GLU A 28 56.94 42.50 51.67
C GLU A 28 55.60 41.77 51.78
N ALA A 29 54.78 42.02 52.81
CA ALA A 29 53.40 41.56 52.89
C ALA A 29 52.50 42.21 51.80
N ALA A 30 52.74 43.49 51.47
CA ALA A 30 52.07 44.14 50.33
C ALA A 30 52.53 43.59 48.97
N ARG A 31 53.79 43.16 48.83
CA ARG A 31 54.32 42.50 47.62
C ARG A 31 53.86 41.04 47.49
N LEU A 32 53.64 40.34 48.59
CA LEU A 32 53.08 38.97 48.60
C LEU A 32 51.58 38.92 48.33
N HIS A 33 50.83 39.99 48.62
CA HIS A 33 49.43 40.14 48.17
C HIS A 33 49.29 40.72 46.76
N ALA A 34 50.36 41.35 46.25
CA ALA A 34 50.53 41.70 44.84
C ALA A 34 51.31 40.61 44.08
N SER A 35 51.26 39.36 44.56
CA SER A 35 51.63 38.21 43.75
C SER A 35 50.74 38.20 42.52
N ASP A 36 51.38 38.36 41.37
CA ASP A 36 50.82 38.21 40.03
C ASP A 36 49.69 37.18 40.05
N ASP A 37 48.47 37.65 39.85
CA ASP A 37 47.36 36.77 39.52
C ASP A 37 47.78 36.09 38.21
N GLU A 38 48.28 34.86 38.31
CA GLU A 38 48.85 34.05 37.23
C GLU A 38 47.85 33.85 36.07
N PHE A 39 46.58 34.21 36.31
CA PHE A 39 45.48 34.18 35.37
C PHE A 39 45.05 35.56 34.83
N ALA A 40 45.60 36.68 35.31
CA ALA A 40 45.25 38.05 34.87
C ALA A 40 45.63 38.34 33.41
N GLY A 41 46.54 37.54 32.84
CA GLY A 41 46.92 37.60 31.42
C GLY A 41 46.10 36.71 30.50
N ILE A 42 45.17 35.89 31.02
CA ILE A 42 44.36 35.01 30.17
C ILE A 42 43.29 35.87 29.47
N PRO A 43 43.33 35.99 28.12
CA PRO A 43 42.31 36.74 27.41
C PRO A 43 40.95 36.13 27.71
N SER A 44 40.02 36.96 28.18
CA SER A 44 38.64 36.53 28.43
C SER A 44 38.11 35.83 27.18
N PRO A 45 37.56 34.60 27.30
CA PRO A 45 37.21 33.78 26.14
C PRO A 45 36.30 34.58 25.22
N ARG A 46 36.63 34.63 23.91
CA ARG A 46 35.81 35.31 22.90
C ARG A 46 34.34 34.91 23.07
N ARG A 47 33.50 35.86 23.50
CA ARG A 47 32.07 35.62 23.69
C ARG A 47 31.48 35.26 22.33
N ARG A 48 30.94 34.04 22.20
CA ARG A 48 30.21 33.61 20.99
C ARG A 48 29.13 34.65 20.67
N PRO A 49 28.86 35.00 19.41
CA PRO A 49 27.83 36.00 19.13
C PRO A 49 26.44 35.49 19.55
N PRO A 50 25.57 36.33 20.15
CA PRO A 50 24.28 35.90 20.72
C PRO A 50 23.31 35.39 19.65
N TRP A 51 23.37 35.92 18.42
CA TRP A 51 22.52 35.46 17.32
C TRP A 51 22.76 33.97 16.96
N LEU A 52 23.98 33.45 17.18
CA LEU A 52 24.29 32.05 16.93
C LEU A 52 23.57 31.13 17.94
N ALA A 53 23.51 31.53 19.21
CA ALA A 53 22.75 30.79 20.22
C ALA A 53 21.25 30.81 19.91
N ALA A 54 20.71 31.96 19.47
CA ALA A 54 19.32 32.06 19.04
C ALA A 54 19.03 31.15 17.83
N LEU A 55 19.91 31.12 16.83
CA LEU A 55 19.80 30.24 15.67
C LEU A 55 19.79 28.75 16.08
N VAL A 56 20.69 28.36 16.99
CA VAL A 56 20.74 26.98 17.51
C VAL A 56 19.44 26.61 18.22
N VAL A 57 18.88 27.50 19.04
CA VAL A 57 17.59 27.27 19.71
C VAL A 57 16.47 27.08 18.70
N LEU A 58 16.40 27.94 17.68
CA LEU A 58 15.40 27.83 16.61
C LEU A 58 15.52 26.52 15.84
N ILE A 59 16.72 26.12 15.43
CA ILE A 59 16.96 24.87 14.71
C ILE A 59 16.62 23.66 15.60
N SER A 60 17.04 23.69 16.87
CA SER A 60 16.74 22.58 17.80
C SER A 60 15.24 22.43 18.01
N GLY A 61 14.52 23.55 18.22
CA GLY A 61 13.06 23.56 18.34
C GLY A 61 12.37 23.05 17.08
N TYR A 62 12.83 23.48 15.90
CA TYR A 62 12.33 23.01 14.61
C TYR A 62 12.51 21.50 14.44
N LEU A 63 13.70 20.96 14.74
CA LEU A 63 13.98 19.52 14.63
C LEU A 63 13.16 18.69 15.63
N VAL A 64 12.97 19.17 16.86
CA VAL A 64 12.11 18.52 17.85
C VAL A 64 10.65 18.52 17.37
N ALA A 65 10.16 19.63 16.84
CA ALA A 65 8.82 19.70 16.27
C ALA A 65 8.66 18.71 15.10
N HIS A 66 9.69 18.57 14.26
CA HIS A 66 9.69 17.61 13.15
C HIS A 66 9.66 16.15 13.62
N GLN A 67 10.35 15.81 14.72
CA GLN A 67 10.39 14.46 15.30
C GLN A 67 9.22 14.15 16.25
N ALA A 68 8.37 15.14 16.57
CA ALA A 68 7.36 15.00 17.62
C ALA A 68 6.44 13.80 17.41
N ARG A 69 6.04 13.49 16.17
CA ARG A 69 5.17 12.34 15.87
C ARG A 69 5.86 11.00 16.18
N ASP A 70 7.13 10.87 15.84
CA ASP A 70 7.90 9.65 16.12
C ASP A 70 8.19 9.49 17.60
N VAL A 71 8.46 10.59 18.32
CA VAL A 71 8.62 10.59 19.77
C VAL A 71 7.33 10.18 20.48
N LEU A 72 6.19 10.76 20.10
CA LEU A 72 4.89 10.39 20.66
C LEU A 72 4.55 8.92 20.36
N TYR A 73 4.93 8.42 19.19
CA TYR A 73 4.79 7.02 18.86
C TYR A 73 5.69 6.13 19.72
N ALA A 74 6.96 6.53 19.92
CA ALA A 74 7.92 5.81 20.76
C ALA A 74 7.45 5.68 22.21
N LEU A 75 6.73 6.68 22.71
CA LEU A 75 6.14 6.71 24.06
C LEU A 75 4.82 5.93 24.17
N SER A 76 4.28 5.40 23.06
CA SER A 76 3.03 4.66 23.06
C SER A 76 3.19 3.21 23.56
N SER A 77 2.06 2.57 23.92
CA SER A 77 2.05 1.18 24.40
C SER A 77 2.65 0.23 23.35
N GLY A 78 3.52 -0.67 23.79
CA GLY A 78 4.05 -1.75 22.97
C GLY A 78 3.06 -2.88 22.69
N THR A 79 1.85 -2.83 23.27
CA THR A 79 0.77 -3.79 23.01
C THR A 79 -0.10 -3.24 21.88
N PRO A 80 -0.36 -4.02 20.80
CA PRO A 80 -1.13 -3.52 19.68
C PRO A 80 -2.59 -3.33 20.05
N LEU A 81 -3.16 -2.17 19.72
CA LEU A 81 -4.59 -1.92 19.82
C LEU A 81 -5.33 -2.73 18.75
N ALA A 82 -6.15 -3.69 19.17
CA ALA A 82 -6.95 -4.48 18.25
C ALA A 82 -8.11 -3.65 17.71
N LEU A 83 -8.07 -3.33 16.41
CA LEU A 83 -9.14 -2.61 15.71
C LEU A 83 -10.16 -3.56 15.05
N GLY A 84 -9.80 -4.84 14.91
CA GLY A 84 -10.65 -5.86 14.29
C GLY A 84 -10.64 -5.80 12.76
N PRO A 85 -11.75 -6.18 12.10
CA PRO A 85 -11.84 -6.23 10.64
C PRO A 85 -11.72 -4.85 10.00
N ALA A 86 -10.80 -4.71 9.05
CA ALA A 86 -10.54 -3.48 8.32
C ALA A 86 -11.80 -2.99 7.56
N SER A 87 -12.63 -3.91 7.06
CA SER A 87 -13.89 -3.56 6.39
C SER A 87 -14.85 -2.77 7.27
N ARG A 88 -14.83 -3.00 8.60
CA ARG A 88 -15.64 -2.24 9.56
C ARG A 88 -14.99 -0.91 9.94
N VAL A 89 -13.67 -0.92 10.13
CA VAL A 89 -12.90 0.25 10.54
C VAL A 89 -12.92 1.33 9.45
N PHE A 90 -12.91 0.93 8.18
CA PHE A 90 -12.84 1.83 7.02
C PHE A 90 -14.17 1.95 6.27
N ALA A 91 -15.26 1.42 6.84
CA ALA A 91 -16.61 1.57 6.30
C ALA A 91 -16.99 3.05 6.12
N ASP A 92 -17.88 3.34 5.18
CA ASP A 92 -18.37 4.69 4.98
C ASP A 92 -19.17 5.16 6.20
N GLY A 93 -18.85 6.35 6.72
CA GLY A 93 -19.43 6.90 7.95
C GLY A 93 -18.78 6.40 9.25
N ALA A 94 -17.77 5.52 9.19
CA ALA A 94 -17.01 5.13 10.37
C ALA A 94 -16.18 6.30 10.93
N SER A 95 -15.98 6.29 12.25
CA SER A 95 -15.07 7.24 12.90
C SER A 95 -13.63 7.00 12.43
N PRO A 96 -12.82 8.05 12.24
CA PRO A 96 -11.44 7.89 11.78
C PRO A 96 -10.64 7.04 12.78
N PRO A 97 -9.84 6.06 12.30
CA PRO A 97 -9.06 5.22 13.18
C PRO A 97 -7.97 6.04 13.89
N PRO A 98 -7.48 5.57 15.05
CA PRO A 98 -6.48 6.28 15.82
C PRO A 98 -5.17 6.35 15.04
N GLU A 99 -4.79 7.57 14.65
CA GLU A 99 -3.56 7.83 13.89
C GLU A 99 -2.32 7.70 14.79
N ASN A 100 -1.21 7.28 14.17
CA ASN A 100 0.10 7.20 14.79
C ASN A 100 0.11 6.30 16.03
N ARG A 101 -0.59 5.17 15.94
CA ARG A 101 -0.70 4.16 17.00
C ARG A 101 -0.25 2.80 16.52
N TYR A 102 0.16 1.97 17.48
CA TYR A 102 0.50 0.58 17.23
C TYR A 102 -0.80 -0.24 17.27
N VAL A 103 -1.22 -0.75 16.12
CA VAL A 103 -2.54 -1.36 15.93
C VAL A 103 -2.44 -2.75 15.31
N ARG A 104 -3.51 -3.52 15.45
CA ARG A 104 -3.75 -4.77 14.73
C ARG A 104 -5.07 -4.70 13.98
N LEU A 105 -5.03 -5.02 12.69
CA LEU A 105 -6.15 -5.06 11.75
C LEU A 105 -6.24 -6.43 11.09
N GLU A 106 -7.43 -6.82 10.67
CA GLU A 106 -7.68 -8.07 9.93
C GLU A 106 -8.35 -7.75 8.60
N GLY A 107 -7.90 -8.35 7.49
CA GLY A 107 -8.50 -8.07 6.18
C GLY A 107 -7.81 -8.77 5.04
N THR A 108 -8.50 -8.91 3.90
CA THR A 108 -7.98 -9.65 2.75
C THR A 108 -6.97 -8.79 1.97
N PRO A 109 -5.70 -9.21 1.83
CA PRO A 109 -4.73 -8.49 1.03
C PRO A 109 -4.99 -8.69 -0.47
N ASP A 110 -4.80 -7.65 -1.27
CA ASP A 110 -4.70 -7.76 -2.72
C ASP A 110 -3.23 -7.94 -3.14
N PHE A 111 -2.79 -9.20 -3.22
CA PHE A 111 -1.43 -9.50 -3.68
C PHE A 111 -1.26 -9.40 -5.19
N GLU A 112 -2.34 -9.45 -5.98
CA GLU A 112 -2.26 -9.35 -7.45
C GLU A 112 -1.82 -7.96 -7.88
N SER A 113 -2.26 -6.94 -7.16
CA SER A 113 -1.87 -5.53 -7.37
C SER A 113 -0.71 -5.09 -6.47
N ALA A 114 0.03 -6.03 -5.86
CA ALA A 114 1.11 -5.68 -4.93
C ALA A 114 2.33 -5.10 -5.65
N LEU A 115 2.92 -4.09 -5.03
CA LEU A 115 4.15 -3.45 -5.46
C LEU A 115 5.32 -3.92 -4.63
N VAL A 116 6.43 -4.19 -5.30
CA VAL A 116 7.71 -4.39 -4.62
C VAL A 116 8.48 -3.09 -4.71
N LEU A 117 8.65 -2.43 -3.57
CA LEU A 117 9.47 -1.25 -3.41
C LEU A 117 10.92 -1.69 -3.17
N ASP A 118 11.78 -1.32 -4.12
CA ASP A 118 13.22 -1.39 -3.96
C ASP A 118 13.70 -0.08 -3.34
N THR A 119 13.92 -0.09 -2.03
CA THR A 119 14.53 1.04 -1.33
C THR A 119 16.04 0.96 -1.54
N GLN A 120 16.55 1.70 -2.53
CA GLN A 120 17.98 1.78 -2.84
C GLN A 120 18.80 1.99 -1.55
N GLY A 121 19.51 0.94 -1.13
CA GLY A 121 20.38 0.96 0.06
C GLY A 121 19.93 0.07 1.23
N GLU A 122 18.68 -0.39 1.28
CA GLU A 122 18.26 -1.45 2.21
C GLU A 122 18.20 -2.80 1.49
N TRP A 123 18.84 -3.83 2.06
CA TRP A 123 18.84 -5.20 1.51
C TRP A 123 17.48 -5.92 1.60
N LYS A 124 16.42 -5.20 1.98
CA LYS A 124 15.09 -5.77 2.21
C LYS A 124 14.10 -5.12 1.28
N PHE A 125 13.60 -5.90 0.33
CA PHE A 125 12.44 -5.52 -0.47
C PHE A 125 11.26 -5.23 0.45
N ARG A 126 10.44 -4.23 0.11
CA ARG A 126 9.19 -3.97 0.82
C ARG A 126 8.02 -4.19 -0.10
N SER A 127 7.03 -4.96 0.33
CA SER A 127 5.79 -5.14 -0.43
C SER A 127 4.76 -4.11 0.02
N PHE A 128 4.17 -3.40 -0.93
CA PHE A 128 3.10 -2.43 -0.73
C PHE A 128 1.83 -2.96 -1.41
N PHE A 129 0.75 -3.16 -0.66
CA PHE A 129 -0.50 -3.69 -1.20
C PHE A 129 -1.72 -3.08 -0.53
N ARG A 130 -2.86 -3.09 -1.22
CA ARG A 130 -4.15 -2.66 -0.63
C ARG A 130 -4.77 -3.79 0.20
N VAL A 131 -5.65 -3.40 1.13
CA VAL A 131 -6.57 -4.32 1.80
C VAL A 131 -7.95 -4.17 1.17
N LEU A 132 -8.52 -5.28 0.69
CA LEU A 132 -9.85 -5.32 0.09
C LEU A 132 -10.95 -4.97 1.11
N ASP A 133 -12.13 -4.65 0.61
CA ASP A 133 -13.31 -4.24 1.41
C ASP A 133 -13.10 -2.98 2.26
N THR A 134 -12.04 -2.20 2.00
CA THR A 134 -11.76 -0.93 2.70
C THR A 134 -12.07 0.30 1.85
N ASN A 135 -12.73 0.13 0.70
CA ASN A 135 -12.97 1.20 -0.28
C ASN A 135 -11.67 1.96 -0.62
N ARG A 136 -10.57 1.21 -0.78
CA ARG A 136 -9.21 1.71 -1.04
C ARG A 136 -8.66 2.67 0.02
N LYS A 137 -9.16 2.63 1.26
CA LYS A 137 -8.71 3.50 2.35
C LYS A 137 -7.56 2.92 3.17
N LEU A 138 -7.21 1.65 3.01
CA LEU A 138 -6.12 1.01 3.76
C LEU A 138 -5.10 0.32 2.84
N PHE A 139 -3.84 0.67 3.03
CA PHE A 139 -2.68 0.04 2.42
C PHE A 139 -1.76 -0.50 3.51
N VAL A 140 -0.99 -1.52 3.16
CA VAL A 140 0.00 -2.14 4.04
C VAL A 140 1.34 -2.08 3.35
N GLU A 141 2.33 -1.55 4.06
CA GLU A 141 3.73 -1.71 3.71
C GLU A 141 4.33 -2.77 4.62
N ARG A 142 4.86 -3.82 4.00
CA ARG A 142 5.45 -4.96 4.68
C ARG A 142 6.90 -5.09 4.26
N VAL A 143 7.79 -5.17 5.24
CA VAL A 143 9.19 -5.56 4.99
C VAL A 143 9.21 -7.05 4.64
N ALA A 144 9.81 -7.40 3.50
CA ALA A 144 9.96 -8.80 3.10
C ALA A 144 10.79 -9.54 4.17
N GLY A 145 10.15 -10.50 4.82
CA GLY A 145 10.72 -11.43 5.77
C GLY A 145 9.77 -12.61 5.90
N PRO A 146 10.26 -13.79 6.31
CA PRO A 146 9.39 -14.95 6.49
C PRO A 146 8.32 -14.59 7.53
N LEU A 147 7.07 -14.51 7.08
CA LEU A 147 5.94 -14.34 7.98
C LEU A 147 5.88 -15.58 8.88
N PRO A 148 5.71 -15.40 10.20
CA PRO A 148 5.27 -16.50 11.05
C PRO A 148 4.04 -17.14 10.40
N PRO A 149 4.00 -18.48 10.18
CA PRO A 149 2.92 -19.14 9.45
C PRO A 149 1.53 -18.81 9.99
N GLU A 150 1.43 -18.50 11.28
CA GLU A 150 0.20 -18.12 11.96
C GLU A 150 -0.38 -16.77 11.50
N LEU A 151 0.47 -15.81 11.12
CA LEU A 151 0.05 -14.49 10.64
C LEU A 151 -0.33 -14.53 9.15
N VAL A 152 0.31 -15.39 8.36
CA VAL A 152 -0.12 -15.69 6.98
C VAL A 152 -1.52 -16.31 6.98
N LYS A 153 -1.79 -17.22 7.92
CA LYS A 153 -3.06 -17.95 8.00
C LYS A 153 -4.25 -17.09 8.45
N ARG A 154 -4.01 -15.95 9.11
CA ARG A 154 -5.09 -15.12 9.70
C ARG A 154 -5.34 -13.80 8.99
N ASN A 155 -4.60 -13.47 7.92
CA ASN A 155 -4.75 -12.20 7.21
C ASN A 155 -4.81 -11.00 8.17
N ALA A 156 -3.94 -11.05 9.18
CA ALA A 156 -3.89 -10.09 10.27
C ALA A 156 -2.57 -9.32 10.20
N PHE A 157 -2.69 -7.99 10.18
CA PHE A 157 -1.57 -7.07 10.02
C PHE A 157 -1.38 -6.29 11.31
N THR A 158 -0.14 -6.22 11.80
CA THR A 158 0.18 -5.52 13.05
C THR A 158 1.32 -4.54 12.82
N GLY A 159 1.13 -3.27 13.15
CA GLY A 159 2.09 -2.22 12.80
C GLY A 159 1.66 -0.83 13.24
N ARG A 160 2.40 0.17 12.75
CA ARG A 160 2.08 1.58 12.96
C ARG A 160 1.08 2.04 11.91
N LEU A 161 -0.07 2.53 12.33
CA LEU A 161 -1.06 3.12 11.43
C LEU A 161 -0.82 4.61 11.27
N VAL A 162 -0.58 5.09 10.06
CA VAL A 162 -0.39 6.50 9.73
C VAL A 162 -1.27 6.91 8.56
N ARG A 163 -1.50 8.21 8.38
CA ARG A 163 -2.08 8.72 7.14
C ARG A 163 -1.07 8.54 6.01
N LEU A 164 -1.52 8.08 4.86
CA LEU A 164 -0.64 7.94 3.69
C LEU A 164 -0.05 9.30 3.31
N ASP A 165 -0.81 10.38 3.42
CA ASP A 165 -0.32 11.72 3.08
C ASP A 165 0.77 12.23 4.05
N ALA A 166 1.00 11.56 5.17
CA ALA A 166 2.08 11.88 6.10
C ALA A 166 3.43 11.28 5.70
N VAL A 167 3.49 10.37 4.71
CA VAL A 167 4.75 9.80 4.23
C VAL A 167 5.27 10.54 2.99
N SER A 168 6.59 10.67 2.90
CA SER A 168 7.27 11.48 1.86
C SER A 168 7.07 10.97 0.43
N PHE A 169 6.82 9.68 0.25
CA PHE A 169 6.66 9.04 -1.05
C PHE A 169 5.19 8.89 -1.50
N SER A 170 4.24 9.44 -0.74
CA SER A 170 2.80 9.30 -1.00
C SER A 170 2.39 9.72 -2.42
N ALA A 171 2.86 10.88 -2.88
CA ALA A 171 2.58 11.38 -4.22
C ALA A 171 3.08 10.43 -5.33
N SER A 172 4.29 9.86 -5.16
CA SER A 172 4.87 8.91 -6.12
C SER A 172 4.06 7.62 -6.18
N ILE A 173 3.63 7.09 -5.03
CA ILE A 173 2.78 5.89 -5.00
C ILE A 173 1.42 6.16 -5.63
N ARG A 174 0.76 7.27 -5.28
CA ARG A 174 -0.55 7.65 -5.86
C ARG A 174 -0.47 7.70 -7.38
N ARG A 175 0.55 8.38 -7.90
CA ARG A 175 0.79 8.47 -9.34
C ARG A 175 1.05 7.11 -9.97
N TYR A 176 1.89 6.28 -9.35
CA TYR A 176 2.19 4.94 -9.86
C TYR A 176 0.91 4.10 -10.02
N PHE A 177 0.07 4.05 -8.98
CA PHE A 177 -1.19 3.30 -9.02
C PHE A 177 -2.15 3.84 -10.07
N ALA A 178 -2.30 5.16 -10.16
CA ALA A 178 -3.17 5.79 -11.16
C ALA A 178 -2.70 5.54 -12.61
N ASP A 179 -1.39 5.42 -12.83
CA ASP A 179 -0.82 5.27 -14.17
C ASP A 179 -0.66 3.81 -14.61
N HIS A 180 -0.34 2.90 -13.69
CA HIS A 180 0.14 1.54 -14.02
C HIS A 180 -0.69 0.41 -13.42
N VAL A 181 -1.49 0.67 -12.38
CA VAL A 181 -2.27 -0.38 -11.72
C VAL A 181 -3.72 -0.27 -12.17
N SER A 182 -4.22 -1.33 -12.77
CA SER A 182 -5.62 -1.44 -13.17
C SER A 182 -6.25 -2.65 -12.50
N SER A 183 -7.51 -2.51 -12.11
CA SER A 183 -8.29 -3.57 -11.51
C SER A 183 -9.60 -3.74 -12.29
N THR A 184 -10.05 -4.97 -12.41
CA THR A 184 -11.35 -5.26 -12.99
C THR A 184 -12.42 -5.09 -11.92
N ALA A 185 -13.20 -4.02 -12.04
CA ALA A 185 -14.38 -3.84 -11.21
C ALA A 185 -15.56 -4.59 -11.84
N VAL A 186 -16.27 -5.34 -11.02
CA VAL A 186 -17.37 -6.21 -11.44
C VAL A 186 -18.65 -5.74 -10.77
N PHE A 187 -19.64 -5.33 -11.55
CA PHE A 187 -20.90 -4.77 -11.08
C PHE A 187 -22.03 -5.79 -11.19
N ALA A 188 -23.01 -5.68 -10.29
CA ALA A 188 -24.26 -6.39 -10.44
C ALA A 188 -25.08 -5.76 -11.60
N PRO A 189 -25.59 -6.53 -12.58
CA PRO A 189 -26.37 -5.99 -13.68
C PRO A 189 -27.56 -5.14 -13.24
N GLU A 190 -28.23 -5.54 -12.16
CA GLU A 190 -29.35 -4.83 -11.52
C GLU A 190 -28.96 -3.43 -11.02
N ASP A 191 -27.77 -3.28 -10.43
CA ASP A 191 -27.29 -1.99 -9.93
C ASP A 191 -26.94 -1.04 -11.08
N VAL A 192 -26.32 -1.58 -12.14
CA VAL A 192 -26.03 -0.81 -13.36
C VAL A 192 -27.32 -0.37 -14.03
N ARG A 193 -28.30 -1.27 -14.16
CA ARG A 193 -29.63 -0.95 -14.70
C ARG A 193 -30.31 0.16 -13.90
N ALA A 194 -30.40 0.00 -12.58
CA ALA A 194 -31.02 0.98 -11.70
C ALA A 194 -30.28 2.34 -11.74
N ALA A 195 -28.96 2.35 -11.93
CA ALA A 195 -28.19 3.58 -12.06
C ALA A 195 -28.39 4.26 -13.43
N LEU A 196 -28.52 3.50 -14.52
CA LEU A 196 -28.85 4.03 -15.85
C LEU A 196 -30.25 4.61 -15.89
N GLU A 197 -31.26 3.87 -15.40
CA GLU A 197 -32.66 4.32 -15.37
C GLU A 197 -32.84 5.57 -14.50
N ALA A 198 -32.14 5.65 -13.37
CA ALA A 198 -32.11 6.83 -12.50
C ALA A 198 -31.22 7.97 -13.03
N ARG A 199 -30.58 7.83 -14.19
CA ARG A 199 -29.62 8.81 -14.77
C ARG A 199 -28.51 9.21 -13.80
N ARG A 200 -28.06 8.27 -12.96
CA ARG A 200 -26.92 8.44 -12.04
C ARG A 200 -25.56 8.16 -12.68
N LEU A 201 -25.56 7.63 -13.90
CA LEU A 201 -24.36 7.38 -14.70
C LEU A 201 -24.27 8.38 -15.87
N PRO A 202 -23.08 8.92 -16.19
CA PRO A 202 -21.78 8.70 -15.52
C PRO A 202 -21.74 9.22 -14.08
N GLY A 203 -21.00 8.52 -13.21
CA GLY A 203 -21.02 8.76 -11.77
C GLY A 203 -20.42 7.61 -10.96
N ALA A 204 -20.58 7.66 -9.64
CA ALA A 204 -20.09 6.64 -8.73
C ALA A 204 -21.04 5.42 -8.66
N LEU A 205 -20.49 4.22 -8.79
CA LEU A 205 -21.20 2.95 -8.64
C LEU A 205 -20.40 2.00 -7.74
N ARG A 206 -21.08 1.23 -6.88
CA ARG A 206 -20.42 0.19 -6.09
C ARG A 206 -20.28 -1.07 -6.91
N ASP A 207 -19.10 -1.69 -6.86
CA ASP A 207 -18.87 -3.01 -7.41
C ASP A 207 -19.35 -4.11 -6.44
N ARG A 208 -19.25 -5.38 -6.85
CA ARG A 208 -19.63 -6.55 -6.05
C ARG A 208 -18.76 -6.75 -4.81
N LEU A 209 -17.59 -6.12 -4.74
CA LEU A 209 -16.72 -6.08 -3.56
C LEU A 209 -17.05 -4.89 -2.65
N GLY A 210 -18.06 -4.09 -3.00
CA GLY A 210 -18.48 -2.91 -2.25
C GLY A 210 -17.60 -1.68 -2.46
N GLU A 211 -16.60 -1.75 -3.36
CA GLU A 211 -15.74 -0.62 -3.70
C GLU A 211 -16.49 0.38 -4.56
N VAL A 212 -16.31 1.67 -4.26
CA VAL A 212 -16.89 2.73 -5.06
C VAL A 212 -15.98 3.00 -6.26
N VAL A 213 -16.53 2.86 -7.46
CA VAL A 213 -15.85 3.12 -8.73
C VAL A 213 -16.56 4.27 -9.43
N THR A 214 -15.82 5.34 -9.72
CA THR A 214 -16.31 6.46 -10.52
C THR A 214 -16.18 6.11 -12.00
N LEU A 215 -17.31 6.07 -12.70
CA LEU A 215 -17.37 5.75 -14.12
C LEU A 215 -17.60 7.03 -14.94
N ALA A 216 -16.67 7.33 -15.85
CA ALA A 216 -16.80 8.39 -16.83
C ALA A 216 -17.61 7.90 -18.06
N GLY A 217 -18.24 8.83 -18.78
CA GLY A 217 -19.08 8.46 -19.93
C GLY A 217 -18.34 7.74 -21.07
N ASN A 218 -17.03 7.96 -21.19
CA ASN A 218 -16.21 7.31 -22.22
C ASN A 218 -15.58 5.98 -21.74
N ASP A 219 -15.83 5.56 -20.50
CA ASP A 219 -15.27 4.33 -19.97
C ASP A 219 -15.83 3.11 -20.70
N LEU A 220 -14.96 2.11 -20.86
CA LEU A 220 -15.30 0.86 -21.52
C LEU A 220 -15.92 -0.10 -20.51
N LEU A 221 -17.12 -0.56 -20.82
CA LEU A 221 -17.81 -1.61 -20.12
C LEU A 221 -17.81 -2.87 -20.98
N THR A 222 -17.53 -4.01 -20.35
CA THR A 222 -17.72 -5.33 -20.94
C THR A 222 -18.95 -5.96 -20.31
N LEU A 223 -19.94 -6.29 -21.13
CA LEU A 223 -21.16 -6.97 -20.70
C LEU A 223 -21.08 -8.42 -21.14
N ASP A 224 -21.19 -9.33 -20.18
CA ASP A 224 -21.26 -10.75 -20.42
C ASP A 224 -22.73 -11.14 -20.62
N VAL A 225 -23.13 -11.33 -21.88
CA VAL A 225 -24.50 -11.60 -22.29
C VAL A 225 -24.65 -13.09 -22.59
N ALA A 226 -25.50 -13.78 -21.83
CA ALA A 226 -25.86 -15.16 -22.12
C ALA A 226 -26.58 -15.24 -23.48
N ARG A 227 -26.16 -16.20 -24.31
CA ARG A 227 -26.89 -16.58 -25.52
C ARG A 227 -27.89 -17.70 -25.19
N PRO A 228 -29.20 -17.45 -25.18
CA PRO A 228 -30.20 -18.45 -24.93
C PRO A 228 -30.02 -19.57 -25.94
N GLN A 229 -30.16 -20.80 -25.46
CA GLN A 229 -30.12 -22.00 -26.30
C GLN A 229 -28.76 -22.27 -26.97
N ALA A 230 -27.73 -21.44 -26.75
CA ALA A 230 -26.41 -21.66 -27.29
C ALA A 230 -25.48 -22.26 -26.24
N TYR A 231 -24.82 -23.36 -26.59
CA TYR A 231 -23.93 -24.10 -25.72
C TYR A 231 -22.60 -24.35 -26.42
N LEU A 232 -21.50 -24.25 -25.68
CA LEU A 232 -20.21 -24.78 -26.06
C LEU A 232 -20.19 -26.25 -25.65
N VAL A 233 -20.15 -27.13 -26.64
CA VAL A 233 -20.06 -28.58 -26.46
C VAL A 233 -18.64 -29.02 -26.77
N GLU A 234 -17.97 -29.58 -25.77
CA GLU A 234 -16.63 -30.16 -25.94
C GLU A 234 -16.75 -31.68 -26.03
N LEU A 235 -16.35 -32.23 -27.18
CA LEU A 235 -16.27 -33.67 -27.44
C LEU A 235 -14.83 -34.15 -27.26
N PRO A 236 -14.58 -35.25 -26.54
CA PRO A 236 -13.22 -35.68 -26.24
C PRO A 236 -12.56 -36.40 -27.43
N GLN A 237 -11.26 -36.17 -27.63
CA GLN A 237 -10.53 -36.70 -28.79
C GLN A 237 -10.28 -38.23 -28.70
N PHE A 238 -10.40 -38.86 -27.53
CA PHE A 238 -10.28 -40.32 -27.42
C PHE A 238 -11.43 -41.06 -28.13
N ARG A 239 -12.57 -40.39 -28.32
CA ARG A 239 -13.76 -40.96 -28.98
C ARG A 239 -13.84 -40.57 -30.44
N TYR A 240 -13.39 -39.36 -30.78
CA TYR A 240 -13.39 -38.81 -32.12
C TYR A 240 -11.98 -38.38 -32.46
N PHE A 241 -11.36 -38.99 -33.47
CA PHE A 241 -9.97 -38.69 -33.80
C PHE A 241 -9.85 -37.42 -34.64
N GLU A 242 -10.87 -37.16 -35.47
CA GLU A 242 -10.93 -36.04 -36.41
C GLU A 242 -12.04 -35.05 -36.06
N LEU A 243 -11.80 -33.77 -36.34
CA LEU A 243 -12.74 -32.68 -36.03
C LEU A 243 -14.04 -32.82 -36.81
N GLU A 244 -13.97 -33.21 -38.09
CA GLU A 244 -15.16 -33.42 -38.93
C GLU A 244 -16.00 -34.61 -38.47
N GLU A 245 -15.37 -35.66 -37.94
CA GLU A 245 -16.09 -36.81 -37.37
C GLU A 245 -16.89 -36.38 -36.14
N ALA A 246 -16.26 -35.64 -35.23
CA ALA A 246 -16.92 -35.09 -34.04
C ALA A 246 -18.08 -34.16 -34.43
N ARG A 247 -17.87 -33.30 -35.44
CA ARG A 247 -18.90 -32.40 -35.99
C ARG A 247 -20.08 -33.20 -36.55
N GLN A 248 -19.84 -34.24 -37.34
CA GLN A 248 -20.90 -35.06 -37.91
C GLN A 248 -21.68 -35.82 -36.83
N ALA A 249 -20.99 -36.36 -35.82
CA ALA A 249 -21.64 -37.02 -34.68
C ALA A 249 -22.55 -36.04 -33.93
N LEU A 250 -22.07 -34.82 -33.70
CA LEU A 250 -22.85 -33.77 -33.06
C LEU A 250 -24.06 -33.34 -33.90
N ALA A 251 -23.91 -33.25 -35.23
CA ALA A 251 -25.00 -32.88 -36.13
C ALA A 251 -26.15 -33.92 -36.12
N ARG A 252 -25.84 -35.21 -35.91
CA ARG A 252 -26.85 -36.28 -35.83
C ARG A 252 -27.74 -36.20 -34.59
N THR A 253 -27.33 -35.46 -33.55
CA THR A 253 -28.12 -35.25 -32.34
C THR A 253 -29.31 -34.30 -32.54
N GLY A 254 -29.35 -33.58 -33.67
CA GLY A 254 -30.36 -32.56 -33.96
C GLY A 254 -29.97 -31.15 -33.48
N ALA A 255 -28.76 -30.97 -32.96
CA ALA A 255 -28.22 -29.64 -32.64
C ALA A 255 -27.77 -28.88 -33.90
N VAL A 256 -27.99 -27.56 -33.92
CA VAL A 256 -27.51 -26.70 -35.01
C VAL A 256 -26.11 -26.21 -34.68
N ILE A 257 -25.10 -26.63 -35.44
CA ILE A 257 -23.70 -26.29 -35.18
C ILE A 257 -23.36 -24.95 -35.85
N GLU A 258 -22.87 -23.99 -35.06
CA GLU A 258 -22.35 -22.72 -35.55
C GLU A 258 -20.84 -22.79 -35.81
N GLY A 259 -20.40 -22.33 -36.98
CA GLY A 259 -18.98 -22.30 -37.34
C GLY A 259 -18.39 -23.68 -37.65
N LYS A 260 -17.05 -23.80 -37.68
CA LYS A 260 -16.34 -25.05 -38.01
C LYS A 260 -16.03 -25.91 -36.79
N GLY A 261 -16.03 -25.35 -35.58
CA GLY A 261 -15.43 -25.97 -34.39
C GLY A 261 -13.93 -25.75 -34.33
N LYS A 262 -13.32 -26.07 -33.19
CA LYS A 262 -11.87 -25.92 -32.97
C LYS A 262 -11.32 -27.01 -32.06
N SER A 263 -10.08 -27.41 -32.28
CA SER A 263 -9.36 -28.26 -31.33
C SER A 263 -9.01 -27.48 -30.07
N VAL A 264 -9.23 -28.09 -28.91
CA VAL A 264 -8.93 -27.52 -27.59
C VAL A 264 -8.09 -28.52 -26.78
N ALA A 265 -7.12 -28.02 -26.04
CA ALA A 265 -6.34 -28.80 -25.09
C ALA A 265 -6.58 -28.23 -23.69
N ARG A 266 -6.98 -29.09 -22.74
CA ARG A 266 -7.22 -28.72 -21.34
C ARG A 266 -6.66 -29.81 -20.40
N GLU A 267 -6.60 -29.48 -19.11
CA GLU A 267 -6.39 -30.47 -18.03
C GLU A 267 -7.47 -31.56 -18.11
N GLY A 268 -7.10 -32.74 -18.61
CA GLY A 268 -8.01 -33.86 -18.86
C GLY A 268 -7.96 -34.44 -20.27
N GLY A 269 -7.24 -33.80 -21.20
CA GLY A 269 -6.97 -34.31 -22.55
C GLY A 269 -7.29 -33.29 -23.64
N ALA A 270 -6.98 -33.67 -24.88
CA ALA A 270 -7.38 -32.92 -26.06
C ALA A 270 -8.83 -33.27 -26.47
N GLY A 271 -9.50 -32.32 -27.11
CA GLY A 271 -10.88 -32.45 -27.58
C GLY A 271 -11.23 -31.45 -28.67
N PHE A 272 -12.48 -31.48 -29.10
CA PHE A 272 -13.04 -30.58 -30.10
C PHE A 272 -14.20 -29.80 -29.50
N ALA A 273 -14.16 -28.48 -29.60
CA ALA A 273 -15.19 -27.58 -29.09
C ALA A 273 -16.05 -27.03 -30.22
N PHE A 274 -17.36 -27.10 -30.06
CA PHE A 274 -18.36 -26.62 -31.02
C PHE A 274 -19.37 -25.71 -30.32
N THR A 275 -19.69 -24.59 -30.93
CA THR A 275 -20.86 -23.80 -30.52
C THR A 275 -22.08 -24.41 -31.17
N VAL A 276 -23.07 -24.81 -30.37
CA VAL A 276 -24.33 -25.37 -30.85
C VAL A 276 -25.51 -24.56 -30.36
N VAL A 277 -26.53 -24.43 -31.20
CA VAL A 277 -27.83 -23.86 -30.84
C VAL A 277 -28.86 -24.98 -30.77
N ILE A 278 -29.52 -25.12 -29.62
CA ILE A 278 -30.47 -26.18 -29.32
C ILE A 278 -31.89 -25.58 -29.25
N PRO A 279 -32.81 -25.93 -30.16
CA PRO A 279 -34.17 -25.42 -30.12
C PRO A 279 -34.87 -25.71 -28.79
N ARG A 280 -35.56 -24.71 -28.23
CA ARG A 280 -36.28 -24.80 -26.95
C ARG A 280 -37.17 -26.05 -26.84
N GLU A 281 -37.90 -26.36 -27.91
CA GLU A 281 -38.87 -27.47 -27.96
C GLU A 281 -38.23 -28.86 -27.80
N ARG A 282 -36.92 -29.01 -28.06
CA ARG A 282 -36.22 -30.30 -28.06
C ARG A 282 -35.01 -30.32 -27.13
N THR A 283 -34.95 -29.40 -26.17
CA THR A 283 -33.75 -29.22 -25.34
C THR A 283 -33.36 -30.52 -24.62
N ASP A 284 -34.30 -31.17 -23.92
CA ASP A 284 -33.99 -32.38 -23.15
C ASP A 284 -33.54 -33.55 -24.05
N ALA A 285 -34.24 -33.75 -25.18
CA ALA A 285 -33.91 -34.82 -26.13
C ALA A 285 -32.53 -34.61 -26.78
N VAL A 286 -32.22 -33.39 -27.20
CA VAL A 286 -30.93 -33.06 -27.82
C VAL A 286 -29.80 -33.10 -26.79
N VAL A 287 -30.00 -32.56 -25.58
CA VAL A 287 -28.99 -32.61 -24.52
C VAL A 287 -28.70 -34.06 -24.11
N SER A 288 -29.73 -34.90 -23.96
CA SER A 288 -29.53 -36.34 -23.71
C SER A 288 -28.76 -37.01 -24.84
N ALA A 289 -29.16 -36.78 -26.10
CA ALA A 289 -28.48 -37.38 -27.25
C ALA A 289 -27.02 -36.94 -27.38
N ILE A 290 -26.70 -35.69 -27.03
CA ILE A 290 -25.31 -35.21 -27.00
C ILE A 290 -24.55 -35.83 -25.81
N ALA A 291 -25.17 -35.96 -24.64
CA ALA A 291 -24.54 -36.60 -23.48
C ALA A 291 -24.22 -38.09 -23.75
N ASP A 292 -25.04 -38.77 -24.54
CA ASP A 292 -24.83 -40.16 -24.97
C ASP A 292 -23.67 -40.34 -25.95
N LEU A 293 -23.15 -39.26 -26.56
CA LEU A 293 -22.01 -39.35 -27.48
C LEU A 293 -20.73 -39.82 -26.78
N ALA A 294 -20.51 -39.40 -25.52
CA ALA A 294 -19.38 -39.83 -24.71
C ALA A 294 -19.59 -39.55 -23.20
N HIS A 295 -19.01 -40.38 -22.34
CA HIS A 295 -19.07 -40.20 -20.87
C HIS A 295 -18.38 -38.95 -20.31
N ARG A 296 -17.81 -38.08 -21.16
CA ARG A 296 -17.09 -36.85 -20.78
C ARG A 296 -17.41 -35.65 -21.68
N VAL A 297 -18.62 -35.59 -22.23
CA VAL A 297 -19.04 -34.37 -22.94
C VAL A 297 -19.24 -33.24 -21.93
N ARG A 298 -18.61 -32.10 -22.19
CA ARG A 298 -18.82 -30.88 -21.39
C ARG A 298 -19.79 -29.96 -22.11
N PHE A 299 -20.68 -29.38 -21.33
CA PHE A 299 -21.63 -28.36 -21.77
C PHE A 299 -21.41 -27.11 -20.96
N GLU A 300 -21.04 -26.04 -21.65
CA GLU A 300 -20.92 -24.71 -21.04
C GLU A 300 -21.88 -23.77 -21.77
N PRO A 301 -22.66 -22.92 -21.09
CA PRO A 301 -23.48 -21.92 -21.77
C PRO A 301 -22.58 -20.93 -22.51
N VAL A 302 -23.00 -20.51 -23.70
CA VAL A 302 -22.26 -19.49 -24.46
C VAL A 302 -22.56 -18.10 -23.90
N ILE A 303 -21.49 -17.40 -23.57
CA ILE A 303 -21.53 -16.02 -23.07
C ILE A 303 -20.78 -15.15 -24.09
N ASP A 304 -21.49 -14.16 -24.65
CA ASP A 304 -20.88 -13.14 -25.49
C ASP A 304 -20.39 -12.00 -24.60
N ALA A 305 -19.09 -11.72 -24.64
CA ALA A 305 -18.51 -10.56 -23.97
C ALA A 305 -18.55 -9.35 -24.91
N ILE A 306 -19.53 -8.46 -24.75
CA ILE A 306 -19.70 -7.28 -25.60
C ILE A 306 -19.07 -6.07 -24.95
N GLN A 307 -18.10 -5.45 -25.63
CA GLN A 307 -17.47 -4.21 -25.17
C GLN A 307 -18.19 -2.98 -25.73
N THR A 308 -18.50 -2.00 -24.89
CA THR A 308 -19.22 -0.78 -25.26
C THR A 308 -18.78 0.40 -24.38
N ARG A 309 -19.09 1.64 -24.79
CA ARG A 309 -18.83 2.83 -23.97
C ARG A 309 -20.05 3.16 -23.14
N LEU A 310 -19.85 3.62 -21.91
CA LEU A 310 -20.95 3.94 -20.98
C LEU A 310 -21.96 4.93 -21.58
N ASN A 311 -21.51 5.97 -22.27
CA ASN A 311 -22.38 6.98 -22.90
C ASN A 311 -23.19 6.48 -24.10
N THR A 312 -22.90 5.28 -24.61
CA THR A 312 -23.69 4.63 -25.67
C THR A 312 -24.72 3.64 -25.11
N LEU A 313 -24.74 3.42 -23.79
CA LEU A 313 -25.73 2.59 -23.15
C LEU A 313 -27.04 3.34 -22.94
N ALA A 314 -28.14 2.72 -23.29
CA ALA A 314 -29.48 3.19 -22.95
C ALA A 314 -30.33 2.02 -22.44
N SER A 315 -31.00 2.22 -21.30
CA SER A 315 -31.96 1.26 -20.74
C SER A 315 -33.37 1.74 -21.00
N ALA A 316 -34.21 0.89 -21.60
CA ALA A 316 -35.64 1.17 -21.82
C ALA A 316 -36.41 -0.16 -21.84
N ASP A 317 -37.59 -0.19 -21.20
CA ASP A 317 -38.54 -1.31 -21.27
C ASP A 317 -37.95 -2.71 -20.96
N GLY A 318 -37.00 -2.79 -20.01
CA GLY A 318 -36.33 -4.05 -19.66
C GLY A 318 -35.24 -4.50 -20.65
N HIS A 319 -34.97 -3.69 -21.66
CA HIS A 319 -33.90 -3.89 -22.63
C HIS A 319 -32.77 -2.88 -22.46
N LEU A 320 -31.58 -3.30 -22.87
CA LEU A 320 -30.37 -2.51 -22.95
C LEU A 320 -29.99 -2.37 -24.43
N THR A 321 -29.95 -1.12 -24.89
CA THR A 321 -29.38 -0.77 -26.19
C THR A 321 -27.94 -0.33 -26.00
N LEU A 322 -27.03 -0.88 -26.79
CA LEU A 322 -25.60 -0.59 -26.72
C LEU A 322 -24.98 -0.54 -28.13
N THR A 323 -23.88 0.19 -28.26
CA THR A 323 -23.08 0.20 -29.49
C THR A 323 -21.74 -0.49 -29.23
N PRO A 324 -21.47 -1.65 -29.84
CA PRO A 324 -20.21 -2.35 -29.63
C PRO A 324 -19.01 -1.54 -30.13
N VAL A 325 -17.88 -1.65 -29.44
CA VAL A 325 -16.61 -1.07 -29.90
C VAL A 325 -16.04 -1.95 -31.02
N ALA A 326 -15.53 -1.31 -32.08
CA ALA A 326 -15.06 -1.97 -33.32
C ALA A 326 -13.93 -3.00 -33.14
N SER A 327 -13.33 -3.11 -31.95
CA SER A 327 -12.29 -4.11 -31.65
C SER A 327 -12.79 -5.57 -31.71
N GLN A 328 -14.11 -5.80 -31.79
CA GLN A 328 -14.72 -7.14 -31.80
C GLN A 328 -15.22 -7.61 -33.18
N GLY A 329 -14.82 -6.95 -34.28
CA GLY A 329 -15.19 -7.32 -35.64
C GLY A 329 -15.79 -6.14 -36.42
N PRO A 330 -16.38 -6.38 -37.62
CA PRO A 330 -16.95 -5.31 -38.42
C PRO A 330 -17.98 -4.54 -37.59
N SER A 331 -17.91 -3.20 -37.59
CA SER A 331 -18.80 -2.29 -36.85
C SER A 331 -20.25 -2.76 -36.99
N ARG A 332 -20.74 -3.44 -35.96
CA ARG A 332 -22.16 -3.79 -35.86
C ARG A 332 -22.86 -2.53 -35.36
N GLY A 333 -24.01 -2.22 -35.98
CA GLY A 333 -24.88 -1.16 -35.50
C GLY A 333 -25.36 -1.41 -34.06
N PRO A 334 -26.28 -0.57 -33.55
CA PRO A 334 -26.83 -0.74 -32.21
C PRO A 334 -27.34 -2.16 -31.99
N VAL A 335 -26.97 -2.75 -30.85
CA VAL A 335 -27.43 -4.08 -30.42
C VAL A 335 -28.39 -3.89 -29.26
N VAL A 336 -29.54 -4.54 -29.33
CA VAL A 336 -30.53 -4.57 -28.26
C VAL A 336 -30.44 -5.92 -27.57
N VAL A 337 -30.16 -5.92 -26.26
CA VAL A 337 -30.12 -7.11 -25.42
C VAL A 337 -31.13 -6.97 -24.29
N SER A 338 -31.67 -8.07 -23.80
CA SER A 338 -32.56 -8.05 -22.65
C SER A 338 -31.76 -8.12 -21.35
N TRP A 339 -32.15 -7.39 -20.32
CA TRP A 339 -31.39 -7.32 -19.06
C TRP A 339 -31.29 -8.66 -18.34
N ASP A 340 -32.30 -9.53 -18.47
CA ASP A 340 -32.30 -10.91 -17.94
C ASP A 340 -31.17 -11.78 -18.52
N ARG A 341 -30.63 -11.40 -19.68
CA ARG A 341 -29.51 -12.08 -20.32
C ARG A 341 -28.15 -11.52 -19.94
N VAL A 342 -28.09 -10.35 -19.32
CA VAL A 342 -26.83 -9.76 -18.86
C VAL A 342 -26.46 -10.44 -17.54
N THR A 343 -25.43 -11.29 -17.57
CA THR A 343 -24.98 -12.06 -16.40
C THR A 343 -23.96 -11.30 -15.56
N ASN A 344 -23.17 -10.45 -16.23
CA ASN A 344 -22.13 -9.68 -15.59
C ASN A 344 -21.86 -8.38 -16.34
N VAL A 345 -21.47 -7.33 -15.60
CA VAL A 345 -20.97 -6.08 -16.17
C VAL A 345 -19.64 -5.80 -15.51
N ARG A 346 -18.58 -5.62 -16.30
CA ARG A 346 -17.26 -5.31 -15.76
C ARG A 346 -16.61 -4.14 -16.48
N THR A 347 -15.72 -3.45 -15.78
CA THR A 347 -14.85 -2.44 -16.37
C THR A 347 -13.43 -2.66 -15.87
N THR A 348 -12.46 -2.23 -16.68
CA THR A 348 -11.07 -2.11 -16.23
C THR A 348 -10.86 -0.66 -15.85
N ALA A 349 -10.78 -0.39 -14.55
CA ALA A 349 -10.54 0.95 -14.03
C ALA A 349 -9.11 1.04 -13.48
N ARG A 350 -8.49 2.21 -13.64
CA ARG A 350 -7.24 2.52 -12.95
C ARG A 350 -7.50 2.60 -11.45
N LEU A 351 -6.54 2.12 -10.68
CA LEU A 351 -6.64 2.15 -9.23
C LEU A 351 -6.22 3.53 -8.74
N GLU A 352 -7.19 4.33 -8.34
CA GLU A 352 -6.94 5.60 -7.66
C GLU A 352 -6.93 5.39 -6.16
N ILE A 353 -5.85 5.84 -5.52
CA ILE A 353 -5.78 5.91 -4.07
C ILE A 353 -6.50 7.19 -3.63
N PRO A 354 -7.54 7.13 -2.77
CA PRO A 354 -8.26 8.30 -2.32
C PRO A 354 -7.42 9.17 -1.36
N GLU A 355 -7.73 10.46 -1.28
CA GLU A 355 -7.18 11.33 -0.25
C GLU A 355 -7.53 10.79 1.14
N GLY A 356 -6.60 10.93 2.09
CA GLY A 356 -6.83 10.45 3.44
C GLY A 356 -6.85 8.94 3.63
N ALA A 357 -6.40 8.18 2.63
CA ALA A 357 -6.02 6.79 2.82
C ALA A 357 -4.99 6.64 3.96
N TYR A 358 -5.00 5.48 4.58
CA TYR A 358 -4.11 5.10 5.66
C TYR A 358 -3.09 4.08 5.17
N LEU A 359 -1.92 4.14 5.77
CA LEU A 359 -0.83 3.21 5.58
C LEU A 359 -0.54 2.51 6.91
N LEU A 360 -0.54 1.18 6.90
CA LEU A 360 -0.07 0.36 7.99
C LEU A 360 1.37 -0.08 7.70
N LEU A 361 2.31 0.43 8.50
CA LEU A 361 3.71 0.05 8.45
C LEU A 361 3.89 -1.22 9.29
N GLU A 362 3.81 -2.38 8.63
CA GLU A 362 3.78 -3.67 9.30
C GLU A 362 5.11 -3.96 10.01
N GLY A 363 5.01 -4.42 11.27
CA GLY A 363 6.17 -4.74 12.10
C GLY A 363 6.83 -3.52 12.75
N GLU A 364 6.44 -2.28 12.42
CA GLU A 364 6.96 -1.08 13.09
C GLU A 364 6.40 -0.99 14.52
N ARG A 365 7.23 -1.29 15.52
CA ARG A 365 6.89 -1.22 16.94
C ARG A 365 7.33 0.12 17.54
N PRO A 366 6.67 0.61 18.62
CA PRO A 366 7.09 1.83 19.33
C PRO A 366 8.59 1.86 19.68
N ARG A 367 9.12 0.72 20.16
CA ARG A 367 10.53 0.56 20.53
C ARG A 367 11.52 0.81 19.37
N HIS A 368 11.10 0.67 18.12
CA HIS A 368 11.97 0.96 16.97
C HIS A 368 12.26 2.46 16.86
N GLN A 369 11.40 3.32 17.43
CA GLN A 369 11.55 4.78 17.44
C GLN A 369 12.27 5.33 18.69
N TYR A 370 12.87 4.48 19.53
CA TYR A 370 13.67 4.98 20.68
C TYR A 370 14.85 5.86 20.28
N ARG A 371 15.38 5.68 19.06
CA ARG A 371 16.43 6.57 18.53
C ARG A 371 15.93 8.01 18.37
N ALA A 372 14.69 8.21 17.95
CA ALA A 372 14.07 9.54 17.86
C ALA A 372 13.92 10.18 19.25
N LEU A 373 13.53 9.38 20.25
CA LEU A 373 13.44 9.84 21.64
C LEU A 373 14.81 10.31 22.18
N VAL A 374 15.86 9.51 21.96
CA VAL A 374 17.23 9.87 22.37
C VAL A 374 17.70 11.13 21.64
N ALA A 375 17.52 11.20 20.32
CA ALA A 375 17.90 12.37 19.52
C ALA A 375 17.17 13.65 20.00
N THR A 376 15.86 13.55 20.24
CA THR A 376 15.06 14.66 20.78
C THR A 376 15.54 15.10 22.16
N ALA A 377 15.89 14.17 23.06
CA ALA A 377 16.43 14.51 24.37
C ALA A 377 17.76 15.28 24.26
N PHE A 378 18.66 14.87 23.37
CA PHE A 378 19.91 15.60 23.09
C PHE A 378 19.65 16.99 22.51
N LEU A 379 18.73 17.11 21.55
CA LEU A 379 18.37 18.40 20.94
C LEU A 379 17.76 19.37 21.96
N LEU A 380 16.88 18.87 22.85
CA LEU A 380 16.30 19.66 23.93
C LEU A 380 17.36 20.13 24.93
N ALA A 381 18.25 19.24 25.36
CA ALA A 381 19.36 19.61 26.26
C ALA A 381 20.26 20.68 25.62
N PHE A 382 20.59 20.52 24.33
CA PHE A 382 21.40 21.49 23.60
C PHE A 382 20.69 22.84 23.45
N GLY A 383 19.40 22.84 23.11
CA GLY A 383 18.57 24.04 23.07
C GLY A 383 18.52 24.76 24.41
N LEU A 384 18.27 24.03 25.51
CA LEU A 384 18.20 24.58 26.87
C LEU A 384 19.50 25.26 27.32
N VAL A 385 20.66 24.66 27.04
CA VAL A 385 21.97 25.27 27.33
C VAL A 385 22.14 26.60 26.59
N ASN A 386 21.68 26.68 25.34
CA ASN A 386 21.76 27.91 24.55
C ASN A 386 20.75 28.98 25.00
N VAL A 387 19.54 28.58 25.42
CA VAL A 387 18.57 29.50 26.05
C VAL A 387 19.17 30.12 27.32
N PHE A 388 19.79 29.31 28.17
CA PHE A 388 20.42 29.80 29.39
C PHE A 388 21.59 30.76 29.13
N ALA A 389 22.38 30.48 28.08
CA ALA A 389 23.46 31.36 27.65
C ALA A 389 22.96 32.71 27.08
N LEU A 390 21.73 32.75 26.54
CA LEU A 390 21.08 33.99 26.11
C LEU A 390 20.54 34.79 27.30
N VAL A 391 19.91 34.13 28.28
CA VAL A 391 19.31 34.79 29.46
C VAL A 391 20.36 35.33 30.43
N ARG A 392 21.54 34.70 30.53
CA ARG A 392 22.63 35.15 31.40
C ARG A 392 23.48 36.31 30.83
N ARG A 393 23.20 36.75 29.60
CA ARG A 393 23.86 37.91 28.98
C ARG A 393 23.01 39.14 29.18
#